data_AF-A0A432I5I5-F1
#
_entry.id   AF-A0A432I5I5-F1
#
_cell.length_a   1.000
_cell.length_b   1.000
_cell.length_c   1.000
_cell.angle_alpha   90.00
_cell.angle_beta   90.00
_cell.angle_gamma   90.00
#
_symmetry.space_group_name_H-M   'P 1'
#
loop_
_entity.id
_entity.type
_entity.pdbx_description
1 polymer ?
#
loop_
_entity_poly.entity_id
_entity_poly.type
_entity_poly.pdbx_seq_one_letter_code
_entity_poly.pdbx_strand_id
1 'polypeptide(L)' 'MDTTYKGSFPINTDGGQLSAGQPVGGAGGFRHVIEGARQVMGRAEDRQVARNDLCMVNG' A
#
# COMPACT_ATOMS: atom_id res chain seq x y z
N MET A 1 -0.66 10.63 -14.53
CA MET A 1 0.28 9.65 -13.91
C MET A 1 -0.58 8.49 -13.44
N ASP A 2 -0.22 7.24 -13.74
CA ASP A 2 -0.96 6.07 -13.27
C ASP A 2 -0.48 5.73 -11.85
N THR A 3 -1.39 5.84 -10.87
CA THR A 3 -1.12 5.59 -9.45
C THR A 3 -1.55 4.20 -9.00
N THR A 4 -2.03 3.36 -9.91
CA THR A 4 -2.36 1.97 -9.60
C THR A 4 -1.08 1.14 -9.43
N TYR A 5 -1.21 -0.09 -8.95
CA TYR A 5 -0.08 -1.03 -8.84
C TYR A 5 0.58 -1.39 -10.18
N LYS A 6 -0.07 -1.09 -11.31
CA LYS A 6 0.46 -1.27 -12.68
C LYS A 6 1.21 -0.04 -13.19
N GLY A 7 1.06 1.10 -12.51
CA GLY A 7 1.64 2.37 -12.92
C GLY A 7 3.10 2.52 -12.50
N SER A 8 3.71 3.63 -12.94
CA SER A 8 5.10 3.97 -12.60
C SER A 8 5.26 4.56 -11.20
N PHE A 9 4.17 4.95 -10.54
CA PHE A 9 4.19 5.49 -9.18
C PHE A 9 2.96 5.01 -8.39
N PRO A 10 2.94 3.73 -7.95
CA PRO A 10 1.82 3.17 -7.21
C PRO A 10 1.60 3.89 -5.87
N ILE A 11 0.34 4.22 -5.58
CA ILE A 11 -0.07 4.84 -4.32
C ILE A 11 -1.23 4.04 -3.76
N ASN A 12 -1.17 3.67 -2.47
CA ASN A 12 -2.25 2.99 -1.77
C ASN A 12 -2.75 1.74 -2.52
N THR A 13 -1.84 0.80 -2.79
CA THR A 13 -2.12 -0.42 -3.55
C THR A 13 -3.20 -1.31 -2.94
N ASP A 14 -3.49 -1.16 -1.65
CA ASP A 14 -4.61 -1.83 -0.98
C ASP A 14 -5.92 -1.04 -1.00
N GLY A 15 -5.95 0.12 -1.66
CA GLY A 15 -7.10 1.03 -1.75
C GLY A 15 -7.06 2.18 -0.74
N GLY A 16 -6.11 2.18 0.21
CA GLY A 16 -5.92 3.29 1.13
C GLY A 16 -7.14 3.54 2.02
N GLN A 17 -7.15 4.69 2.69
CA GLN A 17 -8.18 5.01 3.69
C GLN A 17 -9.60 5.12 3.10
N LEU A 18 -9.72 5.50 1.82
CA LEU A 18 -11.01 5.70 1.16
C LEU A 18 -11.70 4.39 0.78
N SER A 19 -10.94 3.33 0.50
CA SER A 19 -11.50 2.03 0.06
C SER A 19 -11.25 0.90 1.06
N ALA A 20 -10.04 0.78 1.59
CA ALA A 20 -9.73 -0.20 2.63
C ALA A 20 -10.23 0.22 4.03
N GLY A 21 -10.64 1.48 4.17
CA GLY A 21 -11.27 2.03 5.35
C GLY A 21 -10.30 2.63 6.38
N GLN A 22 -10.92 3.24 7.39
CA GLN A 22 -10.28 3.91 8.52
C GLN A 22 -10.89 3.40 9.83
N PRO A 23 -10.36 2.28 10.38
CA PRO A 23 -10.77 1.81 11.69
C PRO A 23 -10.63 2.90 12.75
N VAL A 24 -11.71 3.12 13.50
CA VAL A 24 -11.78 4.13 14.57
C VAL A 24 -10.77 3.77 15.68
N GLY A 25 -10.13 4.76 16.30
CA GLY A 25 -9.22 4.53 17.44
C GLY A 25 -7.76 4.23 17.07
N GLY A 26 -7.27 4.68 15.92
CA GLY A 26 -5.83 4.66 15.57
C GLY A 26 -5.34 3.38 14.91
N ALA A 27 -6.13 2.31 14.89
CA ALA A 27 -5.78 1.04 14.23
C ALA A 27 -5.61 1.16 12.71
N GLY A 28 -6.19 2.19 12.07
CA GLY A 28 -5.98 2.47 10.65
C GLY A 28 -4.56 2.90 10.27
N GLY A 29 -3.79 3.48 11.20
CA GLY A 29 -2.46 4.03 10.90
C GLY A 29 -1.41 2.96 10.58
N PHE A 30 -1.49 1.81 11.24
CA PHE A 30 -0.51 0.73 11.03
C PHE A 30 -0.77 -0.06 9.74
N ARG A 31 -1.96 0.04 9.14
CA ARG A 31 -2.31 -0.67 7.90
C ARG A 31 -1.35 -0.30 6.77
N HIS A 32 -0.99 0.98 6.63
CA HIS A 32 -0.07 1.43 5.59
C HIS A 32 1.33 0.79 5.74
N VAL A 33 1.79 0.59 6.98
CA VAL A 33 3.06 -0.09 7.27
C VAL A 33 2.98 -1.57 6.86
N ILE A 34 1.87 -2.24 7.17
CA ILE A 34 1.68 -3.65 6.83
C ILE A 34 1.63 -3.84 5.31
N GLU A 35 0.90 -2.99 4.57
CA GLU A 35 0.87 -3.05 3.11
C GLU A 35 2.26 -2.78 2.51
N GLY A 36 2.96 -1.74 2.97
CA GLY A 36 4.32 -1.45 2.52
C GLY A 36 5.29 -2.61 2.75
N ALA A 37 5.22 -3.24 3.93
CA ALA A 37 6.01 -4.42 4.24
C ALA A 37 5.67 -5.61 3.32
N ARG A 38 4.39 -5.87 3.06
CA ARG A 38 3.98 -6.94 2.12
C ARG A 38 4.50 -6.70 0.72
N GLN A 39 4.44 -5.46 0.22
CA GLN A 39 4.95 -5.09 -1.09
C GLN A 39 6.45 -5.35 -1.19
N VAL A 40 7.24 -4.86 -0.24
CA VAL A 40 8.70 -5.03 -0.22
C VAL A 40 9.09 -6.50 -0.09
N MET A 41 8.32 -7.29 0.66
CA MET A 41 8.55 -8.73 0.79
C MET A 41 8.14 -9.55 -0.44
N GLY A 42 7.52 -8.95 -1.46
CA GLY A 42 6.97 -9.69 -2.60
C GLY A 42 5.73 -10.53 -2.25
N ARG A 43 4.95 -10.10 -1.25
CA ARG A 43 3.81 -10.83 -0.66
C ARG A 43 2.47 -10.11 -0.82
N ALA A 44 2.33 -9.24 -1.82
CA ALA A 44 1.11 -8.46 -2.05
C ALA A 44 0.16 -9.07 -3.11
N GLU A 45 0.33 -10.36 -3.44
CA GLU A 45 -0.56 -11.14 -4.32
C GLU A 45 -0.80 -10.44 -5.66
N ASP A 46 -2.05 -10.37 -6.13
CA ASP A 46 -2.43 -9.75 -7.41
C ASP A 46 -2.12 -8.24 -7.49
N ARG A 47 -1.83 -7.60 -6.36
CA ARG A 47 -1.52 -6.16 -6.25
C ARG A 47 -0.03 -5.89 -6.13
N GLN A 48 0.81 -6.91 -6.32
CA GLN A 48 2.25 -6.80 -6.21
C GLN A 48 2.82 -5.79 -7.23
N VAL A 49 3.51 -4.78 -6.72
CA VAL A 49 4.25 -3.84 -7.55
C VAL A 49 5.50 -4.53 -8.08
N ALA A 50 5.75 -4.41 -9.40
CA ALA A 50 6.87 -5.05 -10.08
C ALA A 50 8.24 -4.57 -9.55
N ARG A 51 8.35 -3.26 -9.26
CA ARG A 51 9.51 -2.67 -8.60
C ARG A 51 9.17 -2.36 -7.14
N ASN A 52 9.63 -3.20 -6.22
CA ASN A 52 9.24 -3.20 -4.81
C ASN A 52 10.43 -3.05 -3.83
N ASP A 53 11.57 -2.55 -4.30
CA ASP A 53 12.81 -2.39 -3.54
C ASP A 53 12.76 -1.26 -2.49
N LEU A 54 11.79 -0.35 -2.60
CA LEU A 54 11.61 0.78 -1.70
C LEU A 54 10.13 1.10 -1.52
N CYS A 55 9.72 1.40 -0.28
CA CYS A 55 8.39 1.86 0.06
C CYS A 55 8.46 3.05 1.03
N MET A 56 7.64 4.07 0.78
CA MET A 56 7.43 5.19 1.69
C MET A 56 6.05 5.06 2.33
N VAL A 57 6.00 5.16 3.65
CA VAL A 57 4.75 5.16 4.41
C VAL A 57 4.62 6.49 5.14
N ASN A 58 3.48 7.14 4.97
CA ASN A 58 3.06 8.30 5.75
C ASN A 58 1.65 8.07 6.32
N GLY A 59 1.38 8.69 7.46
CA GLY A 59 0.11 8.62 8.19
C GLY A 59 -0.35 10.01 8.62
#